data_AF-A0A968A0N6-F1
#
_entry.id   AF-A0A968A0N6-F1
#
_cell.length_a   1.000
_cell.length_b   1.000
_cell.length_c   1.000
_cell.angle_alpha   90.00
_cell.angle_beta   90.00
_cell.angle_gamma   90.00
#
_symmetry.space_group_name_H-M   'P 1'
#
loop_
_entity.id
_entity.type
_entity.pdbx_description
1 polymer ?
#
loop_
_entity_poly.entity_id
_entity_poly.type
_entity_poly.pdbx_seq_one_letter_code
_entity_poly.pdbx_strand_id
1 'polypeptide(L)'
;MASSSDDWITVTSGNSGYGNGIVNYSVDDNIVANSSTDPRSGTITIAGYTFFIDQEGISCSYGISPTSDSLTSVGGAGSVSVTASPDDCSWTATSNDSWITVVSGDTGNGNGSVDYTVEANSTADASTDPRMGTVSIAGHIFTVTQSGLPVITGPASLVNATDGAAYGPVSFTASGTVPITWSITAGSLPTGMTLAPDGT
;
A
#
# COMPACT_ATOMS: atom_id res chain seq x y z
N MET A 1 23.55 44.27 23.95
CA MET A 1 23.92 43.29 22.90
C MET A 1 22.74 42.36 22.71
N ALA A 2 22.50 41.91 21.48
CA ALA A 2 21.49 40.92 21.15
C ALA A 2 22.15 39.60 20.74
N SER A 3 21.73 38.50 21.34
CA SER A 3 22.26 37.15 21.07
C SER A 3 21.19 36.09 21.30
N SER A 4 21.25 35.01 20.52
CA SER A 4 20.49 33.78 20.74
C SER A 4 21.40 32.72 21.39
N SER A 5 20.84 31.85 22.23
CA SER A 5 21.49 30.62 22.69
C SER A 5 21.19 29.42 21.79
N ASP A 6 20.22 29.56 20.90
CA ASP A 6 19.70 28.51 20.03
C ASP A 6 20.31 28.65 18.63
N ASP A 7 20.83 27.55 18.09
CA ASP A 7 21.54 27.47 16.81
C ASP A 7 20.65 27.74 15.60
N TRP A 8 19.35 27.47 15.72
CA TRP A 8 18.33 27.70 14.70
C TRP A 8 17.72 29.11 14.72
N ILE A 9 18.15 29.99 15.63
CA ILE A 9 17.75 31.40 15.68
C ILE A 9 18.99 32.28 15.43
N THR A 10 19.01 32.99 14.30
CA THR A 10 20.10 33.88 13.93
C THR A 10 19.69 35.34 14.08
N VAL A 11 20.41 36.12 14.88
CA VAL A 11 20.25 37.58 14.90
C VAL A 11 20.98 38.17 13.69
N THR A 12 20.21 38.69 12.74
CA THR A 12 20.69 39.13 11.41
C THR A 12 21.16 40.57 11.37
N SER A 13 20.68 41.42 12.28
CA SER A 13 21.19 42.78 12.45
C SER A 13 20.82 43.38 13.82
N GLY A 14 21.56 44.39 14.27
CA GLY A 14 21.30 45.07 15.54
C GLY A 14 21.91 44.36 16.76
N ASN A 15 22.90 43.48 16.56
CA ASN A 15 23.56 42.71 17.63
C ASN A 15 24.24 43.60 18.70
N SER A 16 24.58 44.84 18.36
CA SER A 16 25.10 45.85 19.28
C SER A 16 24.64 47.25 18.88
N GLY A 17 24.46 48.16 19.84
CA GLY A 17 24.08 49.54 19.59
C GLY A 17 23.86 50.33 20.89
N TYR A 18 23.62 51.64 20.75
CA TYR A 18 23.25 52.56 21.83
C TYR A 18 21.95 53.29 21.48
N GLY A 19 21.07 53.52 22.46
CA GLY A 19 19.77 54.16 22.25
C GLY A 19 18.75 53.23 21.59
N ASN A 20 17.72 53.82 20.97
CA ASN A 20 16.65 53.07 20.31
C ASN A 20 17.14 52.45 19.00
N GLY A 21 16.79 51.19 18.76
CA GLY A 21 17.16 50.47 17.55
C GLY A 21 16.25 49.27 17.28
N ILE A 22 16.41 48.67 16.11
CA ILE A 22 15.69 47.47 15.69
C ILE A 22 16.69 46.31 15.70
N VAL A 23 16.29 45.18 16.30
CA VAL A 23 16.98 43.90 16.18
C VAL A 23 16.20 43.06 15.19
N ASN A 24 16.84 42.63 14.11
CA ASN A 24 16.25 41.68 13.16
C ASN A 24 16.83 40.30 13.44
N TYR A 25 15.99 39.27 13.29
CA TYR A 25 16.39 37.88 13.42
C TYR A 25 15.73 37.04 12.32
N SER A 26 16.30 35.88 12.05
CA SER A 26 15.70 34.83 11.24
C SER A 26 15.67 33.54 12.06
N VAL A 27 14.68 32.70 11.78
CA VAL A 27 14.62 31.33 12.26
C VAL A 27 14.88 30.41 11.08
N ASP A 28 15.59 29.30 11.29
CA ASP A 28 15.76 28.32 10.22
C ASP A 28 14.40 27.78 9.78
N ASP A 29 14.26 27.61 8.47
CA ASP A 29 13.03 27.06 7.88
C ASP A 29 12.79 25.67 8.45
N ASN A 30 11.54 25.43 8.87
CA ASN A 30 11.11 24.16 9.43
C ASN A 30 11.49 23.00 8.49
N ILE A 31 11.44 23.23 7.18
CA ILE A 31 11.68 22.22 6.14
C ILE A 31 13.13 21.69 6.08
N VAL A 32 14.14 22.43 6.53
CA VAL A 32 15.56 22.02 6.39
C VAL A 32 16.28 21.73 7.71
N ALA A 33 15.77 22.23 8.85
CA ALA A 33 16.39 22.02 10.17
C ALA A 33 15.44 21.53 11.27
N ASN A 34 14.12 21.62 11.08
CA ASN A 34 13.14 21.04 11.99
C ASN A 34 12.18 20.16 11.18
N SER A 35 12.77 19.13 10.57
CA SER A 35 12.10 18.03 9.88
C SER A 35 11.35 17.15 10.87
N SER A 36 10.62 17.75 11.80
CA SER A 36 9.90 17.11 12.88
C SER A 36 8.52 17.74 13.04
N THR A 37 7.59 16.91 13.47
CA THR A 37 6.26 17.26 13.94
C THR A 37 6.27 17.98 15.29
N ASP A 38 7.39 17.94 16.03
CA ASP A 38 7.50 18.59 17.33
C ASP A 38 7.77 20.10 17.20
N PRO A 39 7.05 20.95 17.96
CA PRO A 39 7.36 22.37 18.04
C PRO A 39 8.68 22.58 18.81
N ARG A 40 9.38 23.67 18.50
CA ARG A 40 10.58 24.09 19.23
C ARG A 40 10.47 25.52 19.73
N SER A 41 10.95 25.74 20.95
CA SER A 41 11.02 27.05 21.59
C SER A 41 12.47 27.44 21.82
N GLY A 42 12.79 28.70 21.57
CA GLY A 42 14.12 29.27 21.76
C GLY A 42 14.04 30.70 22.23
N THR A 43 15.19 31.31 22.50
CA THR A 43 15.24 32.66 23.07
C THR A 43 16.22 33.59 22.38
N ILE A 44 15.84 34.87 22.31
CA ILE A 44 16.75 35.97 21.99
C ILE A 44 16.86 36.87 23.23
N THR A 45 18.08 37.11 23.69
CA THR A 45 18.35 38.09 24.74
C THR A 45 18.73 39.43 24.10
N ILE A 46 18.00 40.50 24.38
CA ILE A 46 18.27 41.86 23.89
C ILE A 46 18.42 42.80 25.09
N ALA A 47 19.61 43.36 25.27
CA ALA A 47 19.89 44.32 26.35
C ALA A 47 19.52 43.80 27.76
N GLY A 48 19.64 42.48 27.97
CA GLY A 48 19.30 41.82 29.23
C GLY A 48 17.84 41.35 29.35
N TYR A 49 16.99 41.64 28.36
CA TYR A 49 15.63 41.13 28.29
C TYR A 49 15.56 39.88 27.42
N THR A 50 14.83 38.86 27.88
CA THR A 50 14.63 37.61 27.15
C THR A 50 13.31 37.65 26.38
N PHE A 51 13.38 37.32 25.10
CA PHE A 51 12.24 37.17 24.20
C PHE A 51 12.13 35.69 23.83
N PHE A 52 10.90 35.17 23.86
CA PHE A 52 10.60 33.79 23.47
C PHE A 52 10.20 33.74 22.00
N ILE A 53 10.73 32.75 21.30
CA ILE A 53 10.38 32.41 19.93
C ILE A 53 9.84 30.99 19.95
N ASP A 54 8.57 30.83 19.63
CA ASP A 54 7.93 29.53 19.47
C ASP A 54 7.75 29.26 17.96
N GLN A 55 8.32 28.14 17.51
CA GLN A 55 8.16 27.66 16.15
C GLN A 55 7.36 26.35 16.18
N GLU A 56 6.23 26.35 15.48
CA GLU A 56 5.37 25.17 15.34
C GLU A 56 6.08 24.04 14.59
N GLY A 57 5.68 22.79 14.86
CA GLY A 57 6.13 21.62 14.11
C GLY A 57 5.49 21.50 12.72
N ILE A 58 5.97 20.56 11.91
CA ILE A 58 5.44 20.32 10.56
C ILE A 58 4.23 19.37 10.62
N SER A 59 3.20 19.64 9.82
CA SER A 59 2.09 18.70 9.61
C SER A 59 2.50 17.52 8.72
N CYS A 60 2.09 16.32 9.09
CA CYS A 60 2.40 15.13 8.32
C CYS A 60 1.75 15.11 6.94
N SER A 61 2.54 14.71 5.94
CA SER A 61 2.10 14.38 4.59
C SER A 61 2.36 12.91 4.30
N TYR A 62 1.36 12.19 3.81
CA TYR A 62 1.43 10.75 3.54
C TYR A 62 1.11 10.42 2.08
N GLY A 63 1.70 9.32 1.59
CA GLY A 63 1.37 8.69 0.31
C GLY A 63 1.54 7.18 0.39
N ILE A 64 0.87 6.46 -0.50
CA ILE A 64 1.03 4.99 -0.64
C ILE A 64 1.25 4.61 -2.10
N SER A 65 2.00 3.54 -2.34
CA SER A 65 2.20 2.98 -3.67
C SER A 65 2.46 1.47 -3.62
N PRO A 66 1.74 0.65 -4.39
CA PRO A 66 0.60 1.02 -5.24
C PRO A 66 -0.66 1.36 -4.41
N THR A 67 -1.67 1.99 -5.03
CA THR A 67 -2.99 2.25 -4.42
C THR A 67 -3.99 1.12 -4.64
N SER A 68 -3.66 0.14 -5.47
CA SER A 68 -4.47 -1.05 -5.70
C SER A 68 -3.66 -2.24 -6.17
N ASP A 69 -4.20 -3.44 -5.96
CA ASP A 69 -3.67 -4.68 -6.54
C ASP A 69 -4.83 -5.57 -7.03
N SER A 70 -4.51 -6.48 -7.96
CA SER A 70 -5.46 -7.38 -8.60
C SER A 70 -4.92 -8.80 -8.61
N LEU A 71 -5.60 -9.69 -7.87
CA LEU A 71 -5.18 -11.09 -7.71
C LEU A 71 -6.15 -12.05 -8.40
N THR A 72 -5.64 -13.23 -8.72
CA THR A 72 -6.47 -14.37 -9.12
C THR A 72 -7.25 -14.89 -7.90
N SER A 73 -8.18 -15.81 -8.13
CA SER A 73 -8.97 -16.45 -7.06
C SER A 73 -8.12 -17.22 -6.04
N VAL A 74 -6.86 -17.51 -6.35
CA VAL A 74 -5.91 -18.15 -5.42
C VAL A 74 -5.52 -17.19 -4.29
N GLY A 75 -5.56 -15.89 -4.52
CA GLY A 75 -5.01 -14.89 -3.59
C GLY A 75 -3.48 -14.87 -3.64
N GLY A 76 -2.86 -14.41 -2.57
CA GLY A 76 -1.41 -14.26 -2.52
C GLY A 76 -0.94 -13.23 -1.49
N ALA A 77 0.38 -12.99 -1.47
CA ALA A 77 1.00 -11.94 -0.67
C ALA A 77 1.36 -10.75 -1.55
N GLY A 78 1.35 -9.55 -0.96
CA GLY A 78 1.78 -8.31 -1.61
C GLY A 78 2.36 -7.33 -0.59
N SER A 79 2.86 -6.20 -1.09
CA SER A 79 3.40 -5.13 -0.25
C SER A 79 3.00 -3.76 -0.79
N VAL A 80 2.77 -2.81 0.10
CA VAL A 80 2.45 -1.41 -0.21
C VAL A 80 3.48 -0.51 0.49
N SER A 81 4.21 0.28 -0.27
CA SER A 81 5.12 1.29 0.26
C SER A 81 4.33 2.47 0.83
N VAL A 82 4.77 2.98 1.98
CA VAL A 82 4.27 4.19 2.63
C VAL A 82 5.36 5.25 2.56
N THR A 83 5.02 6.43 2.05
CA THR A 83 5.86 7.61 2.18
C THR A 83 5.27 8.55 3.20
N ALA A 84 6.07 9.01 4.16
CA ALA A 84 5.66 10.01 5.15
C ALA A 84 6.72 11.12 5.23
N SER A 85 6.25 12.34 5.42
CA SER A 85 7.12 13.49 5.65
C SER A 85 6.50 14.41 6.70
N PRO A 86 7.25 14.77 7.76
CA PRO A 86 8.64 14.35 8.05
C PRO A 86 8.79 12.89 8.56
N ASP A 87 10.03 12.46 8.85
CA ASP A 87 10.36 11.06 9.18
C ASP A 87 9.83 10.58 10.55
N ASP A 88 9.38 11.49 11.40
CA ASP A 88 8.75 11.19 12.70
C ASP A 88 7.23 11.00 12.59
N CYS A 89 6.64 11.22 11.41
CA CYS A 89 5.23 11.02 11.16
C CYS A 89 4.81 9.57 11.39
N SER A 90 4.07 9.35 12.47
CA SER A 90 3.46 8.05 12.77
C SER A 90 2.28 7.76 11.84
N TRP A 91 2.06 6.50 11.52
CA TRP A 91 0.93 6.04 10.73
C TRP A 91 0.54 4.61 11.11
N THR A 92 -0.66 4.20 10.69
CA THR A 92 -1.21 2.86 10.92
C THR A 92 -1.69 2.24 9.61
N ALA A 93 -1.75 0.91 9.57
CA ALA A 93 -2.38 0.13 8.52
C ALA A 93 -3.39 -0.85 9.13
N THR A 94 -4.61 -0.87 8.61
CA THR A 94 -5.68 -1.73 9.12
C THR A 94 -6.50 -2.28 7.96
N SER A 95 -6.68 -3.60 7.93
CA SER A 95 -7.57 -4.23 6.97
C SER A 95 -9.03 -3.98 7.32
N ASN A 96 -9.86 -3.69 6.33
CA ASN A 96 -11.31 -3.51 6.49
C ASN A 96 -12.09 -4.78 6.12
N ASP A 97 -11.41 -5.81 5.60
CA ASP A 97 -12.00 -7.02 5.05
C ASP A 97 -11.30 -8.26 5.63
N SER A 98 -12.07 -9.20 6.18
CA SER A 98 -11.54 -10.35 6.94
C SER A 98 -10.68 -11.32 6.12
N TRP A 99 -10.78 -11.26 4.79
CA TRP A 99 -10.01 -12.10 3.85
C TRP A 99 -8.72 -11.40 3.36
N ILE A 100 -8.44 -10.18 3.86
CA ILE A 100 -7.17 -9.47 3.69
C ILE A 100 -6.53 -9.32 5.08
N THR A 101 -5.29 -9.75 5.24
CA THR A 101 -4.56 -9.67 6.51
C THR A 101 -3.32 -8.79 6.34
N VAL A 102 -3.13 -7.81 7.22
CA VAL A 102 -1.85 -7.09 7.36
C VAL A 102 -0.90 -7.99 8.16
N VAL A 103 0.20 -8.39 7.54
CA VAL A 103 1.20 -9.31 8.11
C VAL A 103 2.30 -8.54 8.84
N SER A 104 2.70 -7.39 8.30
CA SER A 104 3.72 -6.51 8.87
C SER A 104 3.40 -5.04 8.53
N GLY A 105 3.91 -4.10 9.34
CA GLY A 105 3.67 -2.68 9.11
C GLY A 105 2.25 -2.24 9.46
N ASP A 106 1.64 -2.83 10.49
CA ASP A 106 0.37 -2.37 11.06
C ASP A 106 0.49 -0.98 11.72
N THR A 107 1.70 -0.63 12.14
CA THR A 107 2.10 0.72 12.58
C THR A 107 3.49 1.06 12.04
N GLY A 108 3.82 2.34 11.91
CA GLY A 108 5.15 2.80 11.52
C GLY A 108 5.38 4.29 11.73
N ASN A 109 6.62 4.72 11.53
CA ASN A 109 7.06 6.12 11.57
C ASN A 109 7.88 6.41 10.31
N GLY A 110 7.67 7.59 9.72
CA GLY A 110 8.39 7.99 8.51
C GLY A 110 8.03 7.08 7.33
N ASN A 111 8.96 6.93 6.39
CA ASN A 111 8.78 6.01 5.28
C ASN A 111 8.79 4.54 5.75
N GLY A 112 7.97 3.69 5.14
CA GLY A 112 7.93 2.26 5.48
C GLY A 112 7.18 1.41 4.46
N SER A 113 6.81 0.20 4.86
CA SER A 113 6.09 -0.76 4.03
C SER A 113 5.04 -1.51 4.84
N VAL A 114 3.95 -1.88 4.18
CA VAL A 114 2.88 -2.72 4.72
C VAL A 114 2.82 -3.99 3.90
N ASP A 115 3.18 -5.13 4.51
CA ASP A 115 3.02 -6.43 3.86
C ASP A 115 1.66 -7.01 4.21
N TYR A 116 0.99 -7.58 3.21
CA TYR A 116 -0.35 -8.13 3.37
C TYR A 116 -0.49 -9.47 2.66
N THR A 117 -1.48 -10.26 3.10
CA THR A 117 -1.92 -11.48 2.44
C THR A 117 -3.41 -11.42 2.14
N VAL A 118 -3.79 -12.09 1.06
CA VAL A 118 -5.15 -12.21 0.56
C VAL A 118 -5.47 -13.69 0.52
N GLU A 119 -6.49 -14.10 1.28
CA GLU A 119 -6.97 -15.48 1.27
C GLU A 119 -7.53 -15.86 -0.10
N ALA A 120 -7.53 -17.15 -0.42
CA ALA A 120 -8.19 -17.63 -1.62
C ALA A 120 -9.69 -17.30 -1.59
N ASN A 121 -10.23 -16.89 -2.74
CA ASN A 121 -11.67 -16.74 -2.95
C ASN A 121 -12.26 -18.11 -3.28
N SER A 122 -12.20 -19.03 -2.30
CA SER A 122 -12.49 -20.46 -2.46
C SER A 122 -13.45 -21.04 -1.43
N THR A 123 -14.07 -20.21 -0.59
CA THR A 123 -14.98 -20.71 0.45
C THR A 123 -16.14 -21.48 -0.18
N ALA A 124 -16.62 -22.48 0.57
CA ALA A 124 -17.55 -23.52 0.18
C ALA A 124 -18.96 -22.99 -0.18
N ASP A 125 -19.06 -22.21 -1.25
CA ASP A 125 -20.22 -22.03 -2.13
C ASP A 125 -19.77 -21.20 -3.34
N ALA A 126 -19.08 -21.83 -4.29
CA ALA A 126 -18.87 -21.37 -5.68
C ALA A 126 -18.95 -19.84 -5.96
N SER A 127 -18.15 -18.98 -5.32
CA SER A 127 -18.09 -17.57 -5.74
C SER A 127 -17.26 -17.49 -7.02
N THR A 128 -17.94 -17.73 -8.14
CA THR A 128 -17.52 -17.34 -9.48
C THR A 128 -17.44 -15.81 -9.59
N ASP A 129 -18.02 -15.11 -8.63
CA ASP A 129 -18.03 -13.66 -8.57
C ASP A 129 -16.72 -13.11 -7.99
N PRO A 130 -16.18 -12.05 -8.60
CA PRO A 130 -15.05 -11.32 -8.05
C PRO A 130 -15.45 -10.62 -6.75
N ARG A 131 -14.50 -10.48 -5.84
CA ARG A 131 -14.66 -9.69 -4.60
C ARG A 131 -13.68 -8.54 -4.57
N MET A 132 -14.06 -7.49 -3.85
CA MET A 132 -13.26 -6.29 -3.63
C MET A 132 -13.21 -6.00 -2.15
N GLY A 133 -12.04 -5.59 -1.66
CA GLY A 133 -11.82 -5.24 -0.27
C GLY A 133 -10.73 -4.17 -0.15
N THR A 134 -10.52 -3.66 1.06
CA THR A 134 -9.65 -2.52 1.28
C THR A 134 -8.79 -2.64 2.53
N VAL A 135 -7.65 -1.94 2.50
CA VAL A 135 -6.79 -1.68 3.66
C VAL A 135 -6.65 -0.16 3.79
N SER A 136 -6.91 0.37 4.98
CA SER A 136 -6.66 1.77 5.30
C SER A 136 -5.22 1.93 5.78
N ILE A 137 -4.39 2.69 5.05
CA ILE A 137 -2.95 2.85 5.29
C ILE A 137 -2.60 4.34 5.32
N ALA A 138 -2.11 4.84 6.46
CA ALA A 138 -1.75 6.26 6.64
C ALA A 138 -2.87 7.24 6.20
N GLY A 139 -4.14 6.87 6.42
CA GLY A 139 -5.32 7.62 6.00
C GLY A 139 -5.71 7.46 4.52
N HIS A 140 -4.93 6.74 3.71
CA HIS A 140 -5.25 6.39 2.33
C HIS A 140 -5.93 5.02 2.22
N ILE A 141 -6.64 4.79 1.11
CA ILE A 141 -7.29 3.51 0.83
C ILE A 141 -6.50 2.75 -0.23
N PHE A 142 -5.98 1.58 0.16
CA PHE A 142 -5.46 0.57 -0.75
C PHE A 142 -6.58 -0.41 -1.12
N THR A 143 -6.82 -0.61 -2.42
CA THR A 143 -7.93 -1.45 -2.92
C THR A 143 -7.41 -2.77 -3.47
N VAL A 144 -7.93 -3.89 -2.97
CA VAL A 144 -7.65 -5.22 -3.51
C VAL A 144 -8.85 -5.70 -4.29
N THR A 145 -8.64 -6.07 -5.55
CA THR A 145 -9.61 -6.82 -6.34
C THR A 145 -9.14 -8.27 -6.46
N GLN A 146 -10.05 -9.20 -6.24
CA GLN A 146 -9.76 -10.62 -6.35
C GLN A 146 -10.77 -11.29 -7.26
N SER A 147 -10.25 -12.01 -8.25
CA SER A 147 -11.08 -12.76 -9.19
C SER A 147 -11.88 -13.87 -8.50
N GLY A 148 -13.01 -14.26 -9.09
CA GLY A 148 -13.71 -15.49 -8.75
C GLY A 148 -13.04 -16.72 -9.38
N LEU A 149 -13.48 -17.92 -9.00
CA LEU A 149 -13.01 -19.17 -9.61
C LEU A 149 -13.44 -19.25 -11.09
N PRO A 150 -12.60 -19.82 -11.99
CA PRO A 150 -13.03 -20.13 -13.34
C PRO A 150 -14.20 -21.11 -13.37
N VAL A 151 -15.07 -20.98 -14.37
CA VAL A 151 -16.27 -21.82 -14.56
C VAL A 151 -16.19 -22.54 -15.89
N ILE A 152 -16.33 -23.86 -15.89
CA ILE A 152 -16.48 -24.63 -17.13
C ILE A 152 -17.84 -24.28 -17.74
N THR A 153 -17.83 -23.72 -18.95
CA THR A 153 -19.03 -23.36 -19.71
C THR A 153 -19.42 -24.41 -20.74
N GLY A 154 -18.54 -25.36 -21.02
CA GLY A 154 -18.87 -26.56 -21.78
C GLY A 154 -17.66 -27.25 -22.42
N PRO A 155 -17.84 -28.48 -22.94
CA PRO A 155 -18.92 -29.41 -22.59
C PRO A 155 -18.78 -29.93 -21.15
N ALA A 156 -19.90 -30.18 -20.45
CA ALA A 156 -19.88 -30.64 -19.06
C ALA A 156 -19.37 -32.09 -18.88
N SER A 157 -19.42 -32.89 -19.96
CA SER A 157 -18.91 -34.25 -19.99
C SER A 157 -18.53 -34.62 -21.42
N LEU A 158 -17.58 -35.54 -21.54
CA LEU A 158 -17.28 -36.21 -22.80
C LEU A 158 -18.24 -37.37 -23.05
N VAL A 159 -18.54 -37.63 -24.33
CA VAL A 159 -19.31 -38.81 -24.73
C VAL A 159 -18.38 -40.03 -24.68
N ASN A 160 -18.91 -41.21 -24.33
CA ASN A 160 -18.07 -42.42 -24.37
C ASN A 160 -17.62 -42.72 -25.80
N ALA A 161 -16.32 -43.00 -25.99
CA ALA A 161 -15.79 -43.44 -27.27
C ALA A 161 -16.34 -44.83 -27.62
N THR A 162 -16.65 -45.03 -28.91
CA THR A 162 -17.06 -46.33 -29.46
C THR A 162 -15.93 -46.92 -30.29
N ASP A 163 -15.65 -48.21 -30.13
CA ASP A 163 -14.58 -48.88 -30.88
C ASP A 163 -14.78 -48.76 -32.39
N GLY A 164 -13.70 -48.47 -33.11
CA GLY A 164 -13.71 -48.24 -34.56
C GLY A 164 -14.37 -46.94 -35.04
N ALA A 165 -14.92 -46.10 -34.15
CA ALA A 165 -15.52 -44.81 -34.52
C ALA A 165 -14.53 -43.66 -34.31
N ALA A 166 -14.52 -42.69 -35.25
CA ALA A 166 -13.76 -41.46 -35.08
C ALA A 166 -14.30 -40.66 -33.89
N TYR A 167 -13.42 -40.29 -32.96
CA TYR A 167 -13.73 -39.40 -31.85
C TYR A 167 -13.15 -38.02 -32.19
N GLY A 168 -14.02 -37.01 -32.33
CA GLY A 168 -13.64 -35.70 -32.86
C GLY A 168 -12.82 -34.86 -31.88
N PRO A 169 -12.24 -33.72 -32.33
CA PRO A 169 -11.67 -32.75 -31.41
C PRO A 169 -12.78 -32.19 -30.52
N VAL A 170 -12.53 -32.15 -29.21
CA VAL A 170 -13.45 -31.55 -28.25
C VAL A 170 -12.72 -30.38 -27.60
N SER A 171 -13.22 -29.17 -27.83
CA SER A 171 -12.69 -27.98 -27.17
C SER A 171 -13.49 -27.71 -25.91
N PHE A 172 -12.78 -27.61 -24.79
CA PHE A 172 -13.36 -27.16 -23.54
C PHE A 172 -13.33 -25.63 -23.45
N THR A 173 -14.43 -25.05 -23.03
CA THR A 173 -14.59 -23.62 -22.80
C THR A 173 -14.82 -23.36 -21.32
N ALA A 174 -14.17 -22.31 -20.82
CA ALA A 174 -14.38 -21.81 -19.47
C ALA A 174 -14.43 -20.28 -19.49
N SER A 175 -15.14 -19.71 -18.52
CA SER A 175 -15.12 -18.28 -18.21
C SER A 175 -14.31 -18.02 -16.95
N GLY A 176 -13.75 -16.82 -16.81
CA GLY A 176 -12.96 -16.42 -15.65
C GLY A 176 -11.74 -15.62 -16.07
N THR A 177 -10.87 -15.34 -15.09
CA THR A 177 -9.62 -14.62 -15.34
C THR A 177 -8.60 -15.53 -16.02
N VAL A 178 -8.03 -15.06 -17.13
CA VAL A 178 -7.00 -15.77 -17.90
C VAL A 178 -5.59 -15.56 -17.31
N PRO A 179 -4.64 -16.49 -17.48
CA PRO A 179 -4.75 -17.75 -18.24
C PRO A 179 -5.52 -18.84 -17.49
N ILE A 180 -6.42 -19.53 -18.20
CA ILE A 180 -7.10 -20.73 -17.71
C ILE A 180 -6.32 -21.95 -18.18
N THR A 181 -6.00 -22.87 -17.26
CA THR A 181 -5.33 -24.13 -17.58
C THR A 181 -6.24 -25.32 -17.30
N TRP A 182 -6.16 -26.32 -18.17
CA TRP A 182 -6.97 -27.54 -18.07
C TRP A 182 -6.16 -28.72 -17.56
N SER A 183 -6.79 -29.57 -16.74
CA SER A 183 -6.22 -30.84 -16.29
C SER A 183 -7.32 -31.89 -16.13
N ILE A 184 -6.95 -33.17 -16.30
CA ILE A 184 -7.88 -34.28 -16.10
C ILE A 184 -7.82 -34.70 -14.63
N THR A 185 -8.90 -34.48 -13.90
CA THR A 185 -9.00 -34.86 -12.49
C THR A 185 -9.51 -36.31 -12.30
N ALA A 186 -10.23 -36.86 -13.29
CA ALA A 186 -10.75 -38.21 -13.26
C ALA A 186 -10.95 -38.80 -14.68
N GLY A 187 -10.86 -40.13 -14.79
CA GLY A 187 -10.97 -40.85 -16.06
C GLY A 187 -9.66 -40.91 -16.84
N SER A 188 -9.69 -41.57 -18.00
CA SER A 188 -8.58 -41.63 -18.95
C SER A 188 -9.07 -41.22 -20.33
N LEU A 189 -8.29 -40.44 -21.07
CA LEU A 189 -8.58 -40.21 -22.48
C LEU A 189 -8.44 -41.54 -23.27
N PRO A 190 -9.21 -41.73 -24.35
CA PRO A 190 -8.99 -42.83 -25.28
C PRO A 190 -7.54 -42.88 -25.80
N THR A 191 -7.08 -44.08 -26.16
CA THR A 191 -5.73 -44.29 -26.71
C THR A 191 -5.49 -43.36 -27.91
N GLY A 192 -4.39 -42.61 -27.88
CA GLY A 192 -4.01 -41.68 -28.96
C GLY A 192 -4.53 -40.25 -28.79
N MET A 193 -5.24 -39.95 -27.70
CA MET A 193 -5.73 -38.60 -27.39
C MET A 193 -4.90 -37.91 -26.29
N THR A 194 -4.85 -36.57 -26.38
CA THR A 194 -4.18 -35.69 -25.40
C THR A 194 -5.10 -34.51 -25.10
N LEU A 195 -5.02 -33.96 -23.88
CA LEU A 195 -5.59 -32.67 -23.52
C LEU A 195 -4.47 -31.64 -23.42
N ALA A 196 -4.49 -30.64 -24.27
CA ALA A 196 -3.58 -29.51 -24.21
C ALA A 196 -3.96 -28.56 -23.07
N PRO A 197 -2.98 -27.81 -22.50
CA PRO A 197 -3.24 -26.88 -21.40
C PRO A 197 -4.26 -25.79 -21.72
N ASP A 198 -4.51 -25.49 -23.00
CA ASP A 198 -5.49 -24.51 -23.48
C ASP A 198 -6.92 -25.07 -23.65
N GLY A 199 -7.11 -26.37 -23.39
CA GLY A 199 -8.41 -27.02 -23.43
C GLY A 199 -8.75 -27.69 -24.76
N THR A 200 -7.74 -27.95 -25.62
CA THR A 200 -7.89 -28.68 -26.89
C THR A 200 -7.40 -30.12 -26.86
#